data_AF-A0A7J9XMV8-F1
#
_entry.id   AF-A0A7J9XMV8-F1
#
_cell.length_a   1.000
_cell.length_b   1.000
_cell.length_c   1.000
_cell.angle_alpha   90.00
_cell.angle_beta   90.00
_cell.angle_gamma   90.00
#
_symmetry.space_group_name_H-M   'P 1'
#
loop_
_entity.id
_entity.type
_entity.pdbx_description
1 polymer ?
#
loop_
_entity_poly.entity_id
_entity_poly.type
_entity_poly.pdbx_seq_one_letter_code
_entity_poly.pdbx_strand_id
1 'polypeptide(L)' 'MRILSVSRTVIFELLRSGRLRSVKQGRTRLIPASAIRDYVALLEKEAEEAA' A
#
# COMPACT_ATOMS: atom_id res chain seq x y z
N MET A 1 8.78 3.34 8.23
CA MET A 1 7.33 3.58 8.02
C MET A 1 6.59 2.70 9.00
N ARG A 2 5.91 3.27 9.99
CA ARG A 2 5.28 2.52 11.10
C ARG A 2 3.80 2.18 10.85
N ILE A 3 3.25 2.54 9.68
CA ILE A 3 1.80 2.45 9.39
C ILE A 3 1.41 1.07 8.83
N LEU A 4 2.29 0.43 8.04
CA LEU A 4 2.01 -0.90 7.47
C LEU A 4 2.93 -2.00 8.04
N SER A 5 3.91 -1.65 8.89
CA SER A 5 4.89 -2.58 9.48
C SER A 5 5.58 -3.55 8.50
N VAL A 6 5.61 -3.23 7.20
CA VAL A 6 6.26 -4.00 6.15
C VAL A 6 7.61 -3.40 5.75
N SER A 7 8.50 -4.26 5.27
CA SER A 7 9.82 -3.88 4.74
C SER A 7 9.71 -2.93 3.55
N ARG A 8 10.72 -2.06 3.37
CA ARG A 8 10.80 -1.11 2.24
C ARG A 8 10.72 -1.84 0.88
N THR A 9 11.33 -3.02 0.76
CA THR A 9 11.27 -3.86 -0.43
C THR A 9 9.84 -4.21 -0.81
N VAL A 10 9.06 -4.69 0.16
CA VAL A 10 7.65 -5.04 -0.03
C VAL A 10 6.84 -3.81 -0.43
N ILE A 11 7.09 -2.65 0.18
CA ILE A 11 6.43 -1.40 -0.23
C ILE A 11 6.71 -1.10 -1.70
N PHE A 12 7.96 -1.21 -2.16
CA PHE A 12 8.29 -0.97 -3.57
C PHE A 12 7.65 -1.98 -4.52
N GLU A 13 7.52 -3.24 -4.11
CA GLU A 13 6.80 -4.26 -4.87
C GLU A 13 5.30 -3.97 -4.96
N LEU A 14 4.67 -3.55 -3.86
CA LEU A 14 3.26 -3.14 -3.84
C LEU A 14 3.01 -1.89 -4.71
N LEU A 15 3.94 -0.95 -4.70
CA LEU A 15 3.90 0.23 -5.57
C LEU A 15 4.11 -0.14 -7.04
N ARG A 16 4.98 -1.12 -7.33
CA ARG A 16 5.28 -1.60 -8.70
C ARG A 16 4.16 -2.45 -9.27
N SER A 17 3.52 -3.27 -8.45
CA SER A 17 2.36 -4.10 -8.81
C SER A 17 1.06 -3.30 -8.89
N GLY A 18 1.05 -2.04 -8.44
CA GLY A 18 -0.15 -1.20 -8.42
C GLY A 18 -1.11 -1.52 -7.27
N ARG A 19 -0.81 -2.52 -6.42
CA ARG A 19 -1.59 -2.85 -5.22
C ARG A 19 -1.63 -1.70 -4.21
N LEU A 20 -0.55 -0.92 -4.12
CA LEU A 20 -0.50 0.29 -3.30
C LEU A 20 -0.41 1.53 -4.17
N ARG A 21 -1.36 2.44 -4.02
CA ARG A 21 -1.39 3.69 -4.78
C ARG A 21 -0.39 4.68 -4.20
N SER A 22 0.18 5.50 -5.07
CA SER A 22 1.07 6.59 -4.67
C SER A 22 0.92 7.78 -5.58
N VAL A 23 1.23 8.95 -5.05
CA VAL A 23 1.24 10.21 -5.78
C VAL A 23 2.68 10.72 -5.89
N LYS A 24 3.03 11.32 -7.02
CA LYS A 24 4.31 12.00 -7.18
C LYS A 24 4.12 13.48 -6.86
N GLN A 25 4.95 14.01 -5.98
CA GLN A 25 5.09 15.44 -5.73
C GLN A 25 6.54 15.83 -6.03
N GLY A 26 6.77 16.41 -7.21
CA GLY A 26 8.12 16.71 -7.71
C GLY A 26 8.98 15.44 -7.82
N ARG A 27 10.10 15.41 -7.10
CA ARG A 27 11.03 14.27 -7.05
C ARG A 27 10.63 13.22 -6.00
N THR A 28 9.66 13.52 -5.15
CA THR A 28 9.28 12.67 -4.02
C THR A 28 8.02 11.89 -4.33
N ARG A 29 8.00 10.59 -4.00
CA ARG A 29 6.80 9.75 -4.04
C ARG A 29 6.18 9.71 -2.64
N LEU A 30 4.90 10.05 -2.56
CA LEU A 30 4.13 10.05 -1.33
C LEU A 30 3.04 8.98 -1.40
N ILE A 31 2.71 8.41 -0.24
CA ILE A 31 1.61 7.46 -0.10
C ILE A 31 0.47 8.21 0.62
N PRO A 32 -0.64 8.51 -0.07
CA PRO A 32 -1.79 9.16 0.55
C PRO A 32 -2.40 8.29 1.66
N ALA A 33 -2.97 8.91 2.70
CA ALA A 33 -3.68 8.19 3.74
C ALA A 33 -4.86 7.35 3.19
N SER A 34 -5.52 7.82 2.13
CA SER A 34 -6.56 7.06 1.43
C SER A 34 -6.02 5.79 0.78
N ALA A 35 -4.83 5.85 0.16
CA ALA A 35 -4.21 4.67 -0.46
C ALA A 35 -3.89 3.58 0.57
N ILE A 36 -3.53 3.98 1.78
CA ILE A 36 -3.30 3.04 2.89
C ILE A 36 -4.62 2.38 3.30
N ARG A 37 -5.70 3.17 3.45
CA ARG A 37 -7.03 2.64 3.79
C ARG A 37 -7.54 1.63 2.76
N ASP A 38 -7.45 1.96 1.48
CA ASP A 38 -7.90 1.06 0.41
C ASP A 38 -7.10 -0.25 0.40
N TYR A 39 -5.78 -0.15 0.68
CA TYR A 39 -4.93 -1.32 0.75
C TYR A 39 -5.29 -2.23 1.93
N VAL A 40 -5.60 -1.66 3.09
CA VAL A 40 -6.09 -2.43 4.25
C VAL A 40 -7.42 -3.09 3.94
N ALA A 41 -8.38 -2.36 3.35
CA ALA A 41 -9.67 -2.92 2.96
C ALA A 41 -9.54 -4.07 1.95
N LEU A 42 -8.59 -3.97 1.01
CA LEU A 42 -8.27 -5.05 0.09
C LEU A 42 -7.75 -6.29 0.85
N LEU A 43 -6.83 -6.09 1.82
CA LEU A 43 -6.29 -7.18 2.62
C LEU A 43 -7.35 -7.87 3.50
N GLU A 44 -8.26 -7.09 4.09
CA GLU A 44 -9.38 -7.63 4.88
C GLU A 44 -10.28 -8.51 4.00
N LYS A 45 -10.62 -8.04 2.79
CA LYS A 45 -11.40 -8.82 1.82
C LYS A 45 -10.68 -10.08 1.35
N GLU A 46 -9.39 -9.99 1.03
CA GLU A 46 -8.57 -11.16 0.65
C GLU A 46 -8.50 -12.19 1.80
N ALA A 47 -8.48 -11.74 3.07
CA ALA A 47 -8.46 -12.62 4.23
C ALA A 47 -9.82 -13.31 4.47
N GLU A 48 -10.93 -12.60 4.25
CA GLU A 48 -12.28 -13.18 4.31
C GLU A 48 -12.53 -14.20 3.20
N GLU A 49 -12.03 -13.96 1.98
CA GLU A 49 -12.18 -14.89 0.85
C GLU A 49 -11.29 -16.14 0.96
N ALA A 50 -10.21 -16.07 1.72
CA ALA A 50 -9.29 -17.19 1.94
C ALA A 50 -9.68 -18.11 3.12
N ALA A 51 -10.69 -17.73 3.91
CA ALA A 51 -11.21 -18.46 5.07
C ALA A 51 -12.38 -19.37 4.69
#